data_AF-A0A7W3TD60-F1
#
_entry.id   AF-A0A7W3TD60-F1
#
_cell.length_a   1.000
_cell.length_b   1.000
_cell.length_c   1.000
_cell.angle_alpha   90.00
_cell.angle_beta   90.00
_cell.angle_gamma   90.00
#
_symmetry.space_group_name_H-M   'P 1'
#
loop_
_entity.id
_entity.type
_entity.pdbx_description
1 polymer ?
#
loop_
_entity_poly.entity_id
_entity_poly.type
_entity_poly.pdbx_seq_one_letter_code
_entity_poly.pdbx_strand_id
1 'polypeptide(L)'
;MTPGAERRGSGEPHRDNNPDPDPDRTPGMEPGGSVVPGDTPPAEGSMSEAGPRETHNPTKGWAAAPLALVIVVAVLIAAFFFAYAISLL
;
A
#
# COMPACT_ATOMS: atom_id res chain seq x y z
N MET A 1 68.83 7.16 -2.11
CA MET A 1 68.49 7.67 -3.45
C MET A 1 66.98 7.56 -3.64
N THR A 2 66.21 8.53 -3.14
CA THR A 2 64.95 8.96 -3.78
C THR A 2 65.34 9.82 -5.00
N PRO A 3 64.54 10.00 -6.08
CA PRO A 3 63.08 10.18 -6.05
C PRO A 3 62.29 9.71 -7.31
N GLY A 4 60.97 9.87 -7.25
CA GLY A 4 60.03 9.82 -8.39
C GLY A 4 58.59 9.95 -7.89
N ALA A 5 58.21 11.08 -7.29
CA ALA A 5 57.49 12.17 -7.98
C ALA A 5 56.20 11.65 -8.64
N GLU A 6 55.08 11.70 -7.91
CA GLU A 6 54.11 12.80 -8.02
C GLU A 6 53.07 12.57 -9.12
N ARG A 7 51.90 12.05 -8.71
CA ARG A 7 50.63 12.54 -9.23
C ARG A 7 49.67 12.76 -8.07
N ARG A 8 49.75 13.95 -7.48
CA ARG A 8 48.56 14.58 -6.92
C ARG A 8 47.64 14.92 -8.10
N GLY A 9 46.52 14.22 -8.23
CA GLY A 9 45.28 14.83 -8.68
C GLY A 9 44.43 15.01 -7.43
N SER A 10 44.22 16.24 -6.96
CA SER A 10 42.94 16.94 -7.15
C SER A 10 41.78 16.02 -6.73
N GLY A 11 41.39 16.02 -5.47
CA GLY A 11 40.68 17.16 -4.90
C GLY A 11 39.21 16.95 -5.20
N GLU A 12 38.53 16.28 -4.28
CA GLU A 12 37.21 16.57 -3.70
C GLU A 12 37.06 15.55 -2.57
N PRO A 13 36.56 15.90 -1.37
CA PRO A 13 35.82 14.91 -0.63
C PRO A 13 34.60 14.66 -1.50
N HIS A 14 34.66 13.70 -2.42
CA HIS A 14 33.46 12.98 -2.80
C HIS A 14 33.02 12.37 -1.48
N ARG A 15 32.20 13.12 -0.74
CA ARG A 15 31.17 12.48 0.05
C ARG A 15 30.47 11.67 -1.02
N ASP A 16 30.78 10.39 -1.01
CA ASP A 16 30.02 9.37 -1.68
C ASP A 16 28.62 9.51 -1.08
N ASN A 17 27.88 10.51 -1.57
CA ASN A 17 26.46 10.66 -1.42
C ASN A 17 25.78 9.64 -2.36
N ASN A 18 26.51 8.59 -2.73
CA ASN A 18 25.93 7.39 -3.25
C ASN A 18 25.03 6.86 -2.12
N PRO A 19 23.70 6.89 -2.28
CA PRO A 19 22.81 6.35 -1.27
C PRO A 19 22.92 4.82 -1.19
N ASP A 20 23.62 4.20 -2.14
CA ASP A 20 23.86 2.77 -2.18
C ASP A 20 24.81 2.36 -1.04
N PRO A 21 24.41 1.38 -0.21
CA PRO A 21 25.21 0.98 0.92
C PRO A 21 26.49 0.25 0.46
N ASP A 22 27.57 0.45 1.21
CA ASP A 22 28.86 -0.20 0.95
C ASP A 22 28.69 -1.74 1.02
N PRO A 23 28.96 -2.50 -0.07
CA PRO A 23 28.72 -3.94 -0.10
C PRO A 23 29.58 -4.69 0.92
N ASP A 24 30.80 -4.22 1.21
CA ASP A 24 31.69 -4.84 2.21
C ASP A 24 31.17 -4.67 3.64
N ARG A 25 30.18 -3.78 3.84
CA ARG A 25 29.58 -3.44 5.13
C ARG A 25 28.09 -3.77 5.21
N THR A 26 27.53 -4.35 4.15
CA THR A 26 26.10 -4.69 4.06
C THR A 26 25.95 -6.21 4.15
N PRO A 27 25.42 -6.75 5.26
CA PRO A 27 25.21 -8.19 5.39
C PRO A 27 24.33 -8.74 4.26
N GLY A 28 24.76 -9.83 3.61
CA GLY A 28 23.99 -10.52 2.57
C GLY A 28 24.11 -9.92 1.16
N MET A 29 25.02 -8.96 0.94
CA MET A 29 25.32 -8.40 -0.38
C MET A 29 26.70 -8.88 -0.85
N GLU A 30 26.76 -9.54 -2.00
CA GLU A 30 28.04 -9.90 -2.61
C GLU A 30 28.73 -8.63 -3.16
N PRO A 31 30.08 -8.62 -3.29
CA PRO A 31 30.86 -7.49 -3.82
C PRO A 31 30.53 -7.00 -5.26
N GLY A 32 29.40 -7.42 -5.84
CA GLY A 32 28.87 -7.01 -7.14
C GLY A 32 27.42 -6.48 -7.10
N GLY A 33 26.87 -6.21 -5.92
CA GLY A 33 25.52 -5.64 -5.79
C GLY A 33 24.37 -6.65 -5.93
N SER A 34 24.67 -7.95 -5.80
CA SER A 34 23.67 -9.02 -5.82
C SER A 34 23.49 -9.59 -4.41
N VAL A 35 22.24 -9.83 -4.02
CA VAL A 35 21.92 -10.63 -2.83
C VAL A 35 21.96 -12.11 -3.17
N VAL A 36 22.30 -12.95 -2.19
CA VAL A 36 22.21 -14.42 -2.34
C VAL A 36 20.77 -14.78 -2.71
N PRO A 37 20.54 -15.52 -3.81
CA PRO A 37 19.20 -16.01 -4.15
C PRO A 37 18.62 -16.85 -3.00
N GLY A 38 17.66 -16.29 -2.28
CA GLY A 38 17.05 -16.90 -1.07
C GLY A 38 17.05 -16.02 0.19
N ASP A 39 17.84 -14.93 0.23
CA ASP A 39 17.84 -13.98 1.36
C ASP A 39 16.69 -12.98 1.33
N THR A 40 16.12 -12.72 0.15
CA THR A 40 14.74 -12.24 0.06
C THR A 40 13.82 -13.44 0.24
N PRO A 41 12.90 -13.42 1.22
CA PRO A 41 11.80 -14.38 1.25
C PRO A 41 11.22 -14.50 -0.16
N PRO A 42 10.82 -15.71 -0.61
CA PRO A 42 10.20 -15.85 -1.91
C PRO A 42 9.05 -14.85 -2.02
N ALA A 43 8.65 -14.49 -3.24
CA ALA A 43 7.42 -13.74 -3.48
C ALA A 43 6.20 -14.59 -3.07
N GLU A 44 6.11 -14.96 -1.79
CA GLU A 44 5.07 -15.75 -1.17
C GLU A 44 3.85 -14.84 -1.03
N GLY A 45 3.11 -14.75 -2.14
CA GLY A 45 1.74 -14.27 -2.22
C GLY A 45 1.53 -12.87 -1.66
N SER A 46 1.45 -11.86 -2.54
CA SER A 46 0.77 -10.62 -2.21
C SER A 46 -0.62 -10.92 -1.64
N MET A 47 -0.75 -10.90 -0.31
CA MET A 47 -1.92 -10.54 0.49
C MET A 47 -3.28 -11.12 0.06
N SER A 48 -3.35 -12.20 -0.70
CA SER A 48 -4.64 -12.75 -1.16
C SER A 48 -5.45 -13.31 0.01
N GLU A 49 -4.77 -13.64 1.12
CA GLU A 49 -5.30 -14.09 2.41
C GLU A 49 -5.00 -13.06 3.52
N ALA A 50 -4.86 -11.76 3.19
CA ALA A 50 -4.73 -10.70 4.21
C ALA A 50 -6.06 -9.96 4.45
N GLY A 51 -7.17 -10.51 3.96
CA GLY A 51 -8.50 -10.05 4.32
C GLY A 51 -8.80 -10.38 5.79
N PRO A 52 -9.56 -9.53 6.51
CA PRO A 52 -10.07 -9.89 7.82
C PRO A 52 -10.75 -11.26 7.77
N ARG A 53 -10.49 -12.13 8.75
CA ARG A 53 -11.28 -13.35 8.91
C ARG A 53 -12.74 -12.94 9.04
N GLU A 54 -13.55 -13.29 8.05
CA GLU A 54 -14.97 -12.97 7.99
C GLU A 54 -15.74 -13.88 8.97
N THR A 55 -15.46 -13.73 10.26
CA THR A 55 -16.11 -14.46 11.37
C THR A 55 -17.46 -13.84 11.71
N HIS A 56 -17.68 -12.56 11.36
CA HIS A 56 -18.84 -11.77 11.71
C HIS A 56 -19.61 -11.29 10.49
N ASN A 57 -19.84 -12.18 9.52
CA ASN A 57 -20.89 -11.95 8.52
C ASN A 57 -22.23 -12.38 9.13
N PRO A 58 -23.08 -11.46 9.60
CA PRO A 58 -24.35 -11.83 10.20
C PRO A 58 -25.15 -12.69 9.21
N THR A 59 -25.77 -13.75 9.73
CA THR A 59 -26.48 -14.74 8.93
C THR A 59 -27.48 -14.07 7.99
N LYS A 60 -27.64 -14.66 6.79
CA LYS A 60 -28.61 -14.26 5.77
C LYS A 60 -29.92 -13.80 6.42
N GLY A 61 -30.26 -12.51 6.30
CA GLY A 61 -31.52 -11.95 6.85
C GLY A 61 -31.36 -10.63 7.59
N TRP A 62 -30.16 -10.31 8.11
CA TRP A 62 -29.92 -9.04 8.82
C TRP A 62 -30.08 -7.79 7.95
N ALA A 63 -29.88 -7.92 6.63
CA ALA A 63 -30.08 -6.83 5.68
C ALA A 63 -31.57 -6.50 5.43
N ALA A 64 -32.49 -7.38 5.77
CA ALA A 64 -33.90 -7.21 5.44
C ALA A 64 -34.56 -6.08 6.24
N ALA A 65 -34.27 -5.99 7.55
CA ALA A 65 -34.82 -4.95 8.41
C ALA A 65 -34.42 -3.53 8.00
N PRO A 66 -33.13 -3.19 7.81
CA PRO A 66 -32.73 -1.87 7.34
C PRO A 66 -33.23 -1.57 5.91
N LEU A 67 -33.24 -2.58 5.02
CA LEU A 67 -33.78 -2.40 3.66
C LEU A 67 -35.28 -2.07 3.69
N ALA A 68 -36.08 -2.78 4.49
CA ALA A 68 -37.50 -2.52 4.64
C ALA A 68 -37.76 -1.10 5.17
N LEU A 69 -36.97 -0.66 6.16
CA LEU A 69 -37.07 0.70 6.71
C LEU A 69 -36.81 1.77 5.63
N VAL A 70 -35.75 1.60 4.83
CA VAL A 70 -35.42 2.53 3.73
C VAL A 70 -36.56 2.59 2.71
N ILE A 71 -37.13 1.45 2.33
CA ILE A 71 -38.26 1.39 1.38
C ILE A 71 -39.47 2.14 1.95
N VAL A 72 -39.83 1.91 3.21
CA VAL A 72 -40.96 2.59 3.86
C VAL A 72 -40.76 4.11 3.85
N VAL A 73 -39.58 4.59 4.26
CA VAL A 73 -39.27 6.03 4.27
C VAL A 73 -39.32 6.61 2.87
N ALA A 74 -38.76 5.92 1.87
CA ALA A 74 -38.79 6.37 0.48
C ALA A 74 -40.22 6.49 -0.05
N VAL A 75 -41.10 5.52 0.25
CA VAL A 75 -42.52 5.57 -0.14
C VAL A 75 -43.24 6.74 0.53
N LEU A 76 -43.00 7.00 1.82
CA LEU A 76 -43.60 8.13 2.52
C LEU A 76 -43.19 9.47 1.90
N ILE A 77 -41.90 9.64 1.58
CA ILE A 77 -41.39 10.84 0.91
C ILE A 77 -42.01 10.99 -0.47
N ALA A 78 -42.06 9.90 -1.26
CA ALA A 78 -42.68 9.92 -2.59
C ALA A 78 -44.17 10.29 -2.53
N ALA A 79 -44.92 9.72 -1.58
CA ALA A 79 -46.33 10.03 -1.37
C ALA A 79 -46.55 11.50 -0.98
N PHE A 80 -45.68 12.05 -0.12
CA PHE A 80 -45.71 13.46 0.24
C PHE A 80 -45.53 14.36 -1.00
N PHE A 81 -44.50 14.13 -1.82
CA PHE A 81 -44.28 14.93 -3.02
C PHE A 81 -45.40 14.76 -4.04
N PHE A 82 -45.95 13.56 -4.17
CA PHE A 82 -47.09 13.30 -5.04
C PHE A 82 -48.33 14.11 -4.61
N ALA A 83 -48.66 14.09 -3.32
CA ALA A 83 -49.75 14.90 -2.78
C ALA A 83 -49.48 16.41 -2.90
N TYR A 84 -48.24 16.83 -2.65
CA TYR A 84 -47.83 18.23 -2.81
C TYR A 84 -47.94 18.72 -4.26
N ALA A 85 -47.51 17.90 -5.23
CA ALA A 85 -47.63 18.21 -6.64
C ALA A 85 -49.09 18.36 -7.07
N ILE A 86 -49.98 17.49 -6.58
CA ILE A 86 -51.43 17.62 -6.81
C ILE A 86 -51.98 18.91 -6.19
N SER A 87 -51.54 19.26 -4.98
CA SER A 87 -51.97 20.49 -4.30
C SER A 87 -51.50 21.78 -4.99
N LEU A 88 -50.46 21.71 -5.81
CA LEU A 88 -49.90 22.85 -6.56
C LEU A 88 -50.40 22.96 -8.01
N LEU A 89 -51.15 21.95 -8.49
CA LEU A 89 -51.79 21.96 -9.80
C LEU A 89 -53.05 22.83 -9.76
#